data_AF-A0A0F8XZA9-F1
#
_entry.id   AF-A0A0F8XZA9-F1
#
_cell.length_a   1.000
_cell.length_b   1.000
_cell.length_c   1.000
_cell.angle_alpha   90.00
_cell.angle_beta   90.00
_cell.angle_gamma   90.00
#
_symmetry.space_group_name_H-M   'P 1'
#
loop_
_entity.id
_entity.type
_entity.pdbx_description
1 polymer ?
#
loop_
_entity_poly.entity_id
_entity_poly.type
_entity_poly.pdbx_seq_one_letter_code
_entity_poly.pdbx_strand_id
1 'polypeptide(L)' 'TADFETARSIRYRPEGDASPSFTFEAFIESYTVGPPVDDAIRWNATLRPTDAITRA' A
#
# COMPACT_ATOMS: atom_id res chain seq x y z
N THR A 1 -15.17 -0.98 16.85
CA THR A 1 -15.05 -1.79 15.62
C THR A 1 -14.11 -1.02 14.71
N ALA A 2 -13.02 -1.61 14.23
CA ALA A 2 -12.14 -0.88 13.32
C ALA A 2 -12.84 -0.80 11.96
N ASP A 3 -13.29 0.39 11.59
CA ASP A 3 -13.78 0.68 10.25
C ASP A 3 -12.56 0.63 9.31
N PHE A 4 -12.46 -0.44 8.51
CA PHE A 4 -11.43 -0.56 7.49
C PHE A 4 -11.79 0.39 6.34
N GLU A 5 -11.30 1.61 6.42
CA GLU A 5 -11.40 2.57 5.34
C GLU A 5 -10.66 2.00 4.11
N THR A 6 -11.42 1.73 3.04
CA THR A 6 -10.90 1.09 1.83
C THR A 6 -9.86 2.01 1.18
N ALA A 7 -8.61 1.54 1.05
CA ALA A 7 -7.58 2.28 0.32
C ALA A 7 -7.96 2.32 -1.16
N ARG A 8 -8.43 3.48 -1.64
CA ARG A 8 -9.10 3.61 -2.95
C ARG A 8 -8.23 3.36 -4.18
N SER A 9 -6.90 3.31 -4.08
CA SER A 9 -6.00 2.79 -5.13
C SER A 9 -4.58 2.77 -4.61
N ILE A 10 -3.86 1.65 -4.75
CA ILE A 10 -2.45 1.56 -4.38
C ILE A 10 -1.62 1.43 -5.66
N ARG A 11 -0.65 2.35 -5.80
CA ARG A 11 0.37 2.29 -6.85
C ARG A 11 1.68 1.77 -6.23
N TYR A 12 2.07 0.57 -6.60
CA TYR A 12 3.36 0.00 -6.23
C TYR A 12 4.34 0.13 -7.40
N ARG A 13 5.51 0.72 -7.12
CA ARG A 13 6.69 0.64 -7.98
C ARG A 13 7.81 -0.03 -7.16
N PRO A 14 8.43 -1.11 -7.66
CA PRO A 14 9.63 -1.64 -7.04
C PRO A 14 10.71 -0.55 -6.98
N GLU A 15 11.65 -0.67 -6.04
CA GLU A 15 12.69 0.35 -5.82
C GLU A 15 13.53 0.59 -7.09
N GLY A 16 13.83 1.86 -7.37
CA GLY A 16 14.46 2.31 -8.61
C GLY A 16 13.48 2.65 -9.73
N ASP A 17 13.97 3.07 -10.89
CA ASP A 17 13.17 3.31 -12.11
C ASP A 17 12.72 1.98 -12.76
N ALA A 18 12.43 0.99 -11.90
CA ALA A 18 12.20 -0.39 -12.25
C ALA A 18 10.76 -0.56 -12.74
N SER A 19 10.60 -0.70 -14.05
CA SER A 19 9.42 -1.33 -14.63
C SER A 19 9.40 -2.82 -14.25
N PRO A 20 8.22 -3.39 -13.92
CA PRO A 20 6.88 -2.85 -14.17
C PRO A 20 6.25 -2.09 -12.97
N SER A 21 5.26 -1.24 -13.27
CA SER A 21 4.42 -0.62 -12.23
C SER A 21 3.11 -1.39 -12.05
N PHE A 22 2.61 -1.44 -10.81
CA PHE A 22 1.39 -2.15 -10.48
C PHE A 22 0.38 -1.20 -9.86
N THR A 23 -0.87 -1.30 -10.31
CA THR A 23 -2.01 -0.58 -9.74
C THR A 23 -3.07 -1.60 -9.36
N PHE A 24 -3.53 -1.57 -8.12
CA PHE A 24 -4.56 -2.47 -7.63
C PHE A 24 -5.36 -1.85 -6.48
N GLU A 25 -6.56 -2.36 -6.28
CA GLU A 25 -7.36 -2.12 -5.09
C GLU A 25 -7.02 -3.18 -4.03
N ALA A 26 -6.88 -2.76 -2.77
CA ALA A 26 -6.57 -3.65 -1.67
C ALA A 26 -7.13 -3.12 -0.34
N PHE A 27 -7.38 -4.05 0.57
CA PHE A 27 -7.58 -3.75 1.98
C PHE A 27 -6.24 -3.83 2.72
N ILE A 28 -6.06 -2.98 3.74
CA ILE A 28 -4.95 -3.09 4.68
C ILE A 28 -5.31 -4.20 5.67
N GLU A 29 -4.61 -5.32 5.61
CA GLU A 29 -4.83 -6.46 6.50
C GLU A 29 -4.17 -6.22 7.87
N SER A 30 -2.94 -5.72 7.85
CA SER A 30 -2.21 -5.34 9.06
C SER A 30 -1.22 -4.23 8.74
N TYR A 31 -0.89 -3.43 9.75
CA TYR A 31 0.13 -2.41 9.62
C TYR A 31 0.88 -2.15 10.92
N THR A 32 2.07 -1.60 10.80
CA THR A 32 2.89 -1.12 11.92
C THR A 32 3.36 0.28 11.61
N VAL A 33 3.06 1.23 12.51
CA VAL A 33 3.48 2.63 12.38
C VAL A 33 4.75 2.82 13.18
N GLY A 34 5.81 3.27 12.52
CA GLY A 34 7.05 3.67 13.18
C GLY A 34 6.93 5.08 13.76
N PRO A 35 7.89 5.50 14.61
CA PRO A 35 7.95 6.90 15.03
C PRO A 35 8.10 7.82 13.81
N PRO A 36 7.47 9.01 13.82
CA PRO A 36 7.61 9.98 12.74
C PRO A 36 9.05 10.45 12.62
N VAL A 37 9.50 10.70 11.39
CA VAL A 37 10.83 11.24 11.08
C VAL A 37 10.63 12.40 10.10
N ASP A 38 11.11 13.59 10.45
CA ASP A 38 11.10 14.78 9.58
C ASP A 38 9.72 15.05 8.92
N ASP A 39 8.67 15.13 9.75
CA ASP A 39 7.27 15.33 9.33
C ASP A 39 6.67 14.22 8.43
N ALA A 40 7.39 13.12 8.22
CA ALA A 40 6.91 11.96 7.49
C ALA A 40 6.53 10.81 8.44
N ILE A 41 5.36 10.22 8.19
CA ILE A 41 4.93 8.98 8.85
C ILE A 41 5.41 7.80 8.00
N ARG A 42 6.28 6.97 8.57
CA ARG A 42 6.65 5.68 7.99
C ARG A 42 5.82 4.59 8.61
N TRP A 43 5.20 3.77 7.77
CA TRP A 43 4.43 2.62 8.19
C TRP A 43 4.70 1.45 7.24
N ASN A 44 4.74 0.25 7.79
CA ASN A 44 4.80 -1.00 7.04
C ASN A 44 3.39 -1.59 7.01
N ALA A 45 2.94 -2.04 5.84
CA ALA A 45 1.59 -2.55 5.67
C ALA A 45 1.58 -3.86 4.88
N THR A 46 0.76 -4.81 5.33
CA THR A 46 0.39 -5.99 4.55
C THR A 46 -0.94 -5.69 3.86
N LEU A 47 -0.95 -5.80 2.54
CA LEU A 47 -2.10 -5.48 1.70
C LEU A 47 -2.69 -6.77 1.14
N ARG A 48 -4.02 -6.88 1.20
CA ARG A 48 -4.78 -7.96 0.57
C ARG A 48 -5.54 -7.41 -0.64
N PRO A 49 -5.13 -7.73 -1.88
CA PRO A 49 -5.84 -7.29 -3.08
C PRO A 49 -7.31 -7.73 -3.07
N THR A 50 -8.19 -6.87 -3.58
CA THR A 50 -9.64 -7.15 -3.71
C THR A 50 -10.01 -7.74 -5.05
N ASP A 51 -9.19 -7.50 -6.07
CA ASP A 51 -9.34 -7.99 -7.43
C ASP A 51 -7.95 -8.35 -8.02
N ALA A 52 -7.91 -8.78 -9.27
CA ALA A 52 -6.69 -9.12 -9.98
C ALA A 52 -5.72 -7.92 -10.06
N ILE A 53 -4.45 -8.17 -9.70
CA ILE A 53 -3.38 -7.17 -9.84
C ILE A 53 -3.07 -6.99 -11.32
N THR A 54 -3.28 -5.78 -11.84
CA THR A 54 -2.95 -5.45 -13.22
C THR A 54 -1.51 -4.92 -13.31
N ARG A 55 -0.73 -5.52 -14.21
CA ARG A 55 0.62 -5.07 -14.55
C ARG A 55 0.53 -4.04 -15.69
N ALA A 56 1.17 -2.88 -15.51
CA ALA A 56 1.27 -1.82 -16.51
C ALA A 56 2.71 -1.65 -17.01
#